data_AF-A0A418LVR4-F1
#
_entry.id   AF-A0A418LVR4-F1
#
_cell.length_a   1.000
_cell.length_b   1.000
_cell.length_c   1.000
_cell.angle_alpha   90.00
_cell.angle_beta   90.00
_cell.angle_gamma   90.00
#
_symmetry.space_group_name_H-M   'P 1'
#
loop_
_entity.id
_entity.type
_entity.pdbx_description
1 polymer ?
#
loop_
_entity_poly.entity_id
_entity_poly.type
_entity_poly.pdbx_seq_one_letter_code
_entity_poly.pdbx_strand_id
1 'polypeptide(L)'
;MTYRIVFKALQINASNANAAVVIGDARVAGWDGSIKYNAGQGAVYGHHNLNLASLNLNLDTDRWLDSPIVDADCKATWRLSL
;
A
#
# COMPACT_ATOMS: atom_id res chain seq x y z
N MET A 1 -18.42 -17.56 -22.97
CA MET A 1 -17.14 -18.09 -22.46
C MET A 1 -17.35 -18.40 -20.99
N THR A 2 -17.17 -19.66 -20.57
CA THR A 2 -17.55 -20.12 -19.23
C THR A 2 -16.30 -20.38 -18.41
N TYR A 3 -16.17 -19.68 -17.28
CA TYR A 3 -15.04 -19.83 -16.36
C TYR A 3 -15.53 -20.47 -15.08
N ARG A 4 -14.87 -21.56 -14.66
CA ARG A 4 -15.17 -22.26 -13.43
C ARG A 4 -13.88 -22.38 -12.63
N ILE A 5 -13.85 -21.73 -11.47
CA ILE A 5 -12.75 -21.81 -10.52
C ILE A 5 -13.29 -22.49 -9.27
N VAL A 6 -12.74 -23.67 -8.94
CA VAL A 6 -13.13 -24.46 -7.78
C VAL A 6 -11.86 -24.74 -6.98
N PHE A 7 -11.82 -24.24 -5.75
CA PHE A 7 -10.75 -24.53 -4.79
C PHE A 7 -11.36 -24.97 -3.46
N LYS A 8 -10.66 -25.85 -2.75
CA LYS A 8 -11.08 -26.40 -1.45
C LYS A 8 -10.98 -25.35 -0.33
N ALA A 9 -9.94 -24.50 -0.38
CA ALA A 9 -9.77 -23.36 0.51
C ALA A 9 -8.78 -22.36 -0.12
N LEU A 10 -8.96 -21.08 0.17
CA LEU A 10 -7.99 -20.01 -0.06
C LEU A 10 -7.70 -19.37 1.30
N GLN A 11 -6.43 -19.35 1.70
CA GLN A 11 -6.02 -18.74 2.96
C GLN A 11 -4.98 -17.66 2.70
N ILE A 12 -5.29 -16.43 3.10
CA ILE A 12 -4.40 -15.27 3.02
C ILE A 12 -4.04 -14.91 4.46
N ASN A 13 -2.79 -15.18 4.85
CA ASN A 13 -2.35 -14.99 6.24
C ASN A 13 -2.02 -13.52 6.57
N ALA A 14 -1.64 -12.73 5.57
CA ALA A 14 -1.47 -11.30 5.69
C ALA A 14 -1.56 -10.64 4.31
N SER A 15 -2.26 -9.52 4.23
CA SER A 15 -2.22 -8.58 3.12
C SER A 15 -1.72 -7.25 3.68
N ASN A 16 -0.48 -6.89 3.35
CA ASN A 16 0.11 -5.63 3.81
C ASN A 16 -0.45 -4.45 3.00
N ALA A 17 -0.01 -3.24 3.34
CA ALA A 17 -0.44 -2.04 2.64
C ALA A 17 -0.12 -2.13 1.13
N ASN A 18 -1.06 -1.66 0.31
CA ASN A 18 -1.05 -1.74 -1.16
C ASN A 18 -1.07 -3.16 -1.74
N ALA A 19 -1.74 -4.10 -1.08
CA ALA A 19 -1.91 -5.47 -1.57
C ALA A 19 -3.34 -5.75 -2.02
N ALA A 20 -3.51 -6.60 -3.02
CA ALA A 20 -4.80 -7.21 -3.31
C ALA A 20 -4.67 -8.60 -3.94
N VAL A 21 -5.70 -9.42 -3.70
CA VAL A 21 -5.76 -10.82 -4.13
C VAL A 21 -6.84 -10.94 -5.18
N VAL A 22 -6.44 -11.37 -6.38
CA VAL A 22 -7.31 -11.41 -7.56
C VAL A 22 -7.46 -12.85 -8.01
N ILE A 23 -8.70 -13.32 -8.13
CA ILE A 23 -9.04 -14.67 -8.57
C ILE A 23 -10.20 -14.57 -9.55
N GLY A 24 -10.00 -15.06 -10.78
CA GLY A 24 -10.97 -14.89 -11.86
C GLY A 24 -10.29 -14.60 -13.20
N ASP A 25 -11.11 -14.40 -14.24
CA ASP A 25 -10.66 -13.73 -15.47
C ASP A 25 -10.73 -12.21 -15.27
N ALA A 26 -9.84 -11.71 -14.40
CA ALA A 26 -9.83 -10.32 -14.00
C ALA A 26 -8.80 -9.54 -14.81
N ARG A 27 -9.27 -8.61 -15.66
CA ARG A 27 -8.41 -7.62 -16.32
C ARG A 27 -8.25 -6.43 -15.40
N VAL A 28 -7.31 -6.54 -14.49
CA VAL A 28 -7.01 -5.51 -13.51
C VAL A 28 -5.98 -4.54 -14.09
N ALA A 29 -6.41 -3.32 -14.39
CA ALA A 29 -5.56 -2.24 -14.87
C ALA A 29 -5.84 -0.97 -14.05
N GLY A 30 -4.81 -0.14 -13.85
CA GLY A 30 -4.94 1.12 -13.11
C GLY A 30 -4.89 0.98 -11.59
N TRP A 31 -4.23 -0.04 -11.06
CA TRP A 31 -3.94 -0.14 -9.63
C TRP A 31 -2.82 0.82 -9.26
N ASP A 32 -3.15 1.78 -8.39
CA ASP A 32 -2.18 2.61 -7.71
C ASP A 32 -2.32 2.39 -6.20
N GLY A 33 -1.18 2.34 -5.52
CA GLY A 33 -1.09 2.22 -4.09
C GLY A 33 -0.10 3.24 -3.59
N SER A 34 -0.55 4.15 -2.74
CA SER A 34 0.28 5.19 -2.15
C SER A 34 0.22 5.10 -0.63
N ILE A 35 1.38 5.05 0.01
CA ILE A 35 1.49 5.03 1.48
C ILE A 35 2.41 6.18 1.88
N LYS A 36 1.93 7.01 2.80
CA LYS A 36 2.77 7.91 3.58
C LYS A 36 3.06 7.24 4.91
N TYR A 37 4.33 7.03 5.21
CA TYR A 37 4.75 6.44 6.47
C TYR A 37 5.68 7.40 7.20
N ASN A 38 5.38 7.63 8.47
CA ASN A 38 6.14 8.50 9.34
C ASN A 38 6.40 7.75 10.65
N ALA A 39 7.55 7.08 10.73
CA ALA A 39 7.98 6.43 11.95
C ALA A 39 8.84 7.39 12.78
N GLY A 40 8.34 7.74 13.95
CA GLY A 40 9.15 8.43 14.96
C GLY A 40 10.31 7.58 15.50
N GLN A 41 10.30 6.27 15.26
CA GLN A 41 11.44 5.41 15.50
C GLN A 41 11.32 4.16 14.65
N GLY A 42 12.44 3.68 14.11
CA GLY A 42 12.48 2.42 13.37
C GLY A 42 12.23 1.20 14.26
N ALA A 43 12.00 0.05 13.62
CA ALA A 43 11.81 -1.19 14.35
C ALA A 43 13.09 -1.62 15.11
N VAL A 44 12.92 -2.00 16.37
CA VAL A 44 14.01 -2.44 17.25
C VAL A 44 13.89 -3.95 17.44
N TYR A 45 14.92 -4.69 17.04
CA TYR A 45 14.95 -6.16 17.04
C TYR A 45 16.01 -6.70 18.01
N GLY A 46 15.89 -7.96 18.47
CA GLY A 46 16.86 -8.60 19.38
C GLY A 46 16.54 -8.46 20.87
N HIS A 47 17.49 -8.77 21.76
CA HIS A 47 17.34 -8.77 23.23
C HIS A 47 18.21 -7.69 23.90
N HIS A 48 17.78 -7.18 25.07
CA HIS A 48 18.44 -6.12 25.86
C HIS A 48 18.49 -4.72 25.21
N ASN A 49 17.49 -4.39 24.41
CA ASN A 49 17.35 -3.05 23.85
C ASN A 49 16.90 -2.06 24.93
N LEU A 50 17.75 -1.09 25.24
CA LEU A 50 17.43 0.00 26.17
C LEU A 50 17.32 1.30 25.39
N ASN A 51 16.14 1.92 25.43
CA ASN A 51 15.92 3.23 24.85
C ASN A 51 15.47 4.21 25.92
N LEU A 52 16.33 5.17 26.26
CA LEU A 52 16.06 6.18 27.28
C LEU A 52 16.13 7.57 26.64
N ALA A 53 15.15 8.40 26.97
CA ALA A 53 15.03 9.78 26.50
C ALA A 53 14.91 9.95 24.96
N SER A 54 14.33 8.98 24.25
CA SER A 54 13.96 9.18 22.84
C SER A 54 12.81 10.18 22.74
N LEU A 55 13.15 11.42 22.39
CA LEU A 55 12.20 12.42 21.91
C LEU A 55 12.19 12.36 20.38
N ASN A 56 11.08 11.94 19.78
CA ASN A 56 10.86 12.13 18.35
C ASN A 56 9.96 13.34 18.12
N LEU A 57 10.54 14.39 17.55
CA LEU A 57 9.81 15.53 17.01
C LEU A 57 9.80 15.40 15.50
N ASN A 58 8.64 15.14 14.93
CA ASN A 58 8.46 15.29 13.50
C ASN A 58 7.94 16.70 13.21
N LEU A 59 8.78 17.52 12.60
CA LEU A 59 8.47 18.86 12.13
C LEU A 59 8.44 18.82 10.60
N ASP A 60 7.24 18.72 10.02
CA ASP A 60 7.06 18.84 8.57
C ASP A 60 7.42 20.27 8.15
N THR A 61 8.35 20.41 7.19
CA THR A 61 9.02 21.68 6.92
C THR A 61 8.44 22.45 5.73
N ASP A 62 7.35 22.02 5.11
CA ASP A 62 6.76 22.82 4.03
C ASP A 62 5.23 22.85 4.07
N ARG A 63 4.71 24.03 4.42
CA ARG A 63 3.29 24.43 4.51
C ARG A 63 2.52 23.83 5.69
N TRP A 64 1.48 24.56 6.12
CA TRP A 64 0.57 24.25 7.22
C TRP A 64 -0.30 23.00 7.00
N LEU A 65 0.13 22.07 6.16
CA LEU A 65 -0.62 20.90 5.70
C LEU A 65 0.39 19.84 5.23
N ASP A 66 0.38 18.64 5.82
CA ASP A 66 0.97 17.44 5.21
C ASP A 66 0.53 17.42 3.75
N SER A 67 1.49 17.49 2.81
CA SER A 67 1.16 17.50 1.39
C SER A 67 0.19 16.36 1.11
N PRO A 68 -0.95 16.55 0.43
CA PRO A 68 -1.79 15.41 0.10
C PRO A 68 -0.98 14.42 -0.74
N ILE A 69 -1.28 13.12 -0.63
CA ILE A 69 -0.92 12.20 -1.70
C ILE A 69 -1.60 12.75 -2.95
N VAL A 70 -0.82 13.33 -3.87
CA VAL A 70 -1.31 13.83 -5.15
C VAL A 70 -1.16 12.71 -6.17
N ASP A 71 -2.20 11.89 -6.29
CA ASP A 71 -2.40 11.03 -7.47
C ASP A 71 -3.01 11.93 -8.55
N ALA A 72 -2.15 12.54 -9.38
CA ALA A 72 -2.59 13.27 -10.56
C ALA A 72 -2.63 12.29 -11.73
N ASP A 73 -3.57 11.37 -11.69
CA ASP A 73 -3.71 10.33 -12.69
C ASP A 73 -4.31 10.87 -13.99
N CYS A 74 -3.46 11.33 -14.92
CA CYS A 74 -3.79 11.34 -16.34
C CYS A 74 -3.73 9.91 -16.90
N LYS A 75 -4.63 9.05 -16.44
CA LYS A 75 -4.76 7.69 -16.96
C LYS A 75 -5.27 7.75 -18.40
N ALA A 76 -4.37 7.52 -19.36
CA ALA A 76 -4.69 7.42 -20.76
C ALA A 76 -5.64 6.23 -21.01
N THR A 77 -6.95 6.48 -21.01
CA THR A 77 -7.94 5.51 -21.46
C THR A 77 -8.02 5.52 -22.98
N TRP A 78 -7.08 4.83 -23.63
CA TRP A 78 -7.32 4.31 -24.98
C TRP A 78 -7.45 2.79 -24.88
N ARG A 79 -8.69 2.31 -24.80
CA ARG A 79 -9.00 0.96 -25.28
C ARG A 79 -9.66 1.13 -26.64
N LEU A 80 -8.87 0.99 -27.69
CA LEU A 80 -9.41 0.61 -28.99
C LEU A 80 -9.53 -0.91 -28.98
N SER A 81 -10.75 -1.43 -29.04
CA SER A 81 -10.99 -2.83 -29.38
C SER A 81 -11.68 -2.84 -30.74
N LEU A 82 -10.94 -3.31 -31.74
CA LEU A 82 -11.45 -3.76 -33.03
C LEU A 82 -12.27 -5.05 -32.83
#